data_AF-K2B082-F1
#
_entry.id   AF-K2B082-F1
#
_cell.length_a   1.000
_cell.length_b   1.000
_cell.length_c   1.000
_cell.angle_alpha   90.00
_cell.angle_beta   90.00
_cell.angle_gamma   90.00
#
_symmetry.space_group_name_H-M   'P 1'
#
loop_
_entity.id
_entity.type
_entity.pdbx_description
1 polymer ?
#
loop_
_entity_poly.entity_id
_entity_poly.type
_entity_poly.pdbx_seq_one_letter_code
_entity_poly.pdbx_strand_id
1 'polypeptide(L)'
;MWMREIERDLEEIDSGLLKLKTGNAPLFLLSTEISCIFSQGGKGRRVHVLVWVPSVSSAKKISREITKRGGNVLSDGRPILGLTLIQLSELVLSIEPNALLIPAHAWTPWFSVMGSMGGFTSL
;
A
#
# COMPACT_ATOMS: atom_id res chain seq x y z
N MET A 1 2.20 2.22 -12.14
CA MET A 1 1.33 2.42 -13.33
C MET A 1 0.74 3.83 -13.43
N TRP A 2 0.05 4.37 -12.39
CA TRP A 2 -0.73 5.63 -12.49
C TRP A 2 -0.01 6.96 -12.18
N MET A 3 1.29 6.91 -11.88
CA MET A 3 2.00 8.08 -11.36
C MET A 3 2.03 9.24 -12.38
N ARG A 4 2.13 8.92 -13.67
CA ARG A 4 2.19 9.92 -14.73
C ARG A 4 0.87 10.69 -14.84
N GLU A 5 -0.24 9.99 -14.78
CA GLU A 5 -1.59 10.55 -14.85
C GLU A 5 -1.89 11.38 -13.60
N ILE A 6 -1.52 10.88 -12.41
CA ILE A 6 -1.65 11.61 -11.15
C ILE A 6 -0.89 12.94 -11.22
N GLU A 7 0.39 12.94 -11.62
CA GLU A 7 1.19 14.17 -11.71
C GLU A 7 0.69 15.13 -12.81
N ARG A 8 0.12 14.59 -13.90
CA ARG A 8 -0.42 15.38 -15.00
C ARG A 8 -1.74 16.05 -14.62
N ASP A 9 -2.68 15.30 -14.07
CA ASP A 9 -4.09 15.70 -13.98
C ASP A 9 -4.50 16.17 -12.58
N LEU A 10 -3.76 15.77 -11.54
CA LEU A 10 -4.10 16.05 -10.15
C LEU A 10 -3.10 17.01 -9.48
N GLU A 11 -3.58 17.74 -8.49
CA GLU A 11 -2.78 18.56 -7.58
C GLU A 11 -3.13 18.27 -6.11
N GLU A 12 -2.13 18.32 -5.25
CA GLU A 12 -2.26 18.10 -3.80
C GLU A 12 -2.94 19.30 -3.13
N ILE A 13 -3.78 19.03 -2.13
CA ILE A 13 -4.37 20.04 -1.25
C ILE A 13 -3.98 19.76 0.21
N ASP A 14 -4.07 20.77 1.08
CA ASP A 14 -3.57 20.73 2.47
C ASP A 14 -4.16 19.60 3.34
N SER A 15 -5.26 18.96 2.92
CA SER A 15 -5.89 17.85 3.63
C SER A 15 -5.25 16.47 3.38
N GLY A 16 -4.16 16.38 2.61
CA GLY A 16 -3.59 15.08 2.17
C GLY A 16 -4.41 14.37 1.10
N LEU A 17 -5.34 15.09 0.48
CA LEU A 17 -6.12 14.66 -0.68
C LEU A 17 -5.60 15.37 -1.93
N LEU A 18 -6.08 14.92 -3.08
CA LEU A 18 -5.80 15.53 -4.37
C LEU A 18 -7.11 15.95 -5.04
N LYS A 19 -7.04 16.92 -5.94
CA LYS A 19 -8.15 17.32 -6.80
C LYS A 19 -7.70 17.41 -8.25
N LEU A 20 -8.66 17.47 -9.18
CA LEU A 20 -8.35 17.73 -10.58
C LEU A 20 -7.82 19.16 -10.74
N LYS A 21 -6.82 19.35 -11.61
CA LYS A 21 -6.38 20.70 -11.99
C LYS A 21 -7.46 21.49 -12.73
N THR A 22 -8.43 20.79 -13.31
CA THR A 22 -9.54 21.36 -14.09
C THR A 22 -10.83 21.55 -13.28
N GLY A 23 -10.87 21.18 -12.00
CA GLY A 23 -12.08 21.30 -11.19
C GLY A 23 -11.90 20.88 -9.72
N ASN A 24 -12.81 21.29 -8.86
CA ASN A 24 -12.67 21.06 -7.41
C ASN A 24 -13.24 19.70 -6.92
N ALA A 25 -13.84 18.89 -7.80
CA ALA A 25 -14.41 17.59 -7.45
C ALA A 25 -14.35 16.62 -8.65
N PRO A 26 -14.31 15.29 -8.41
CA PRO A 26 -14.18 14.65 -7.09
C PRO A 26 -12.79 14.86 -6.47
N LEU A 27 -12.69 14.63 -5.16
CA LEU A 27 -11.40 14.53 -4.48
C LEU A 27 -10.87 13.10 -4.60
N PHE A 28 -9.55 12.98 -4.65
CA PHE A 28 -8.81 11.74 -4.81
C PHE A 28 -7.90 11.51 -3.60
N LEU A 29 -7.69 10.24 -3.26
CA LEU A 29 -6.76 9.80 -2.24
C LEU A 29 -5.71 8.90 -2.90
N LEU A 30 -4.44 9.05 -2.51
CA LEU A 30 -3.39 8.14 -2.96
C LEU A 30 -3.44 6.87 -2.13
N SER A 31 -3.87 5.78 -2.76
CA SER A 31 -3.95 4.47 -2.14
C SER A 31 -3.44 3.37 -3.07
N THR A 32 -2.84 2.34 -2.51
CA THR A 32 -2.54 1.09 -3.22
C THR A 32 -2.75 -0.10 -2.31
N GLU A 33 -3.10 -1.24 -2.88
CA GLU A 33 -3.07 -2.53 -2.18
C GLU A 33 -1.70 -3.16 -2.41
N ILE A 34 -1.09 -3.74 -1.39
CA ILE A 34 0.18 -4.47 -1.46
C ILE A 34 -0.07 -5.90 -0.97
N SER A 35 0.40 -6.88 -1.74
CA SER A 35 0.33 -8.29 -1.35
C SER A 35 1.62 -8.71 -0.64
N CYS A 36 1.55 -9.04 0.64
CA CYS A 36 2.68 -9.56 1.41
C CYS A 36 2.61 -11.09 1.45
N ILE A 37 3.64 -11.76 0.95
CA ILE A 37 3.77 -13.22 0.95
C ILE A 37 5.07 -13.60 1.66
N PHE A 38 4.97 -14.14 2.87
CA PHE A 38 6.12 -14.39 3.72
C PHE A 38 5.88 -15.62 4.63
N SER A 39 6.91 -16.10 5.31
CA SER A 39 6.78 -17.17 6.31
C SER A 39 6.96 -16.61 7.71
N GLN A 40 6.04 -16.93 8.62
CA GLN A 40 6.12 -16.52 10.04
C GLN A 40 5.45 -17.55 10.94
N GLY A 41 6.14 -17.96 12.02
CA GLY A 41 5.63 -18.95 12.97
C GLY A 41 5.40 -20.33 12.33
N GLY A 42 6.29 -20.74 11.42
CA GLY A 42 6.21 -22.02 10.71
C GLY A 42 5.09 -22.12 9.65
N LYS A 43 4.37 -21.02 9.37
CA LYS A 43 3.29 -20.98 8.37
C LYS A 43 3.61 -19.97 7.25
N GLY A 44 3.24 -20.32 6.03
CA GLY A 44 3.16 -19.36 4.93
C GLY A 44 1.99 -18.41 5.16
N ARG A 45 2.25 -17.11 5.08
CA ARG A 45 1.30 -16.02 5.25
C ARG A 45 1.15 -15.31 3.93
N ARG A 46 -0.10 -15.02 3.57
CA ARG A 46 -0.46 -14.19 2.42
C ARG A 46 -1.44 -13.17 2.95
N VAL A 47 -1.06 -11.90 2.96
CA VAL A 47 -1.86 -10.84 3.56
C VAL A 47 -1.81 -9.61 2.66
N HIS A 48 -2.97 -9.09 2.32
CA HIS A 48 -3.10 -7.83 1.62
C HIS A 48 -3.20 -6.66 2.60
N VAL A 49 -2.53 -5.57 2.26
CA VAL A 49 -2.51 -4.34 3.06
C VAL A 49 -2.81 -3.18 2.15
N LEU A 50 -3.83 -2.38 2.47
CA LEU A 50 -4.04 -1.08 1.85
C LEU A 50 -3.05 -0.10 2.48
N VAL A 51 -2.33 0.63 1.65
CA VAL A 51 -1.40 1.68 2.05
C VAL A 51 -1.92 3.01 1.48
N TRP A 52 -2.22 3.95 2.38
CA TRP A 52 -2.63 5.31 2.02
C TRP A 52 -1.53 6.29 2.42
N VAL A 53 -1.29 7.27 1.55
CA VAL A 53 -0.25 8.28 1.76
C VAL A 53 -0.79 9.67 1.41
N PRO A 54 -0.36 10.73 2.11
CA PRO A 54 -0.90 12.06 1.92
C PRO A 54 -0.26 12.83 0.77
N SER A 55 0.85 12.31 0.19
CA SER A 55 1.59 13.01 -0.86
C SER A 55 2.13 12.09 -1.96
N VAL A 56 2.20 12.64 -3.17
CA VAL A 56 2.82 12.08 -4.37
C VAL A 56 4.31 11.85 -4.12
N SER A 57 4.97 12.76 -3.37
CA SER A 57 6.37 12.60 -2.97
C SER A 57 6.59 11.34 -2.15
N SER A 58 5.78 11.13 -1.11
CA SER A 58 5.82 9.93 -0.27
C SER A 58 5.49 8.67 -1.07
N ALA A 59 4.45 8.72 -1.93
CA ALA A 59 4.11 7.62 -2.84
C ALA A 59 5.29 7.21 -3.74
N LYS A 60 6.02 8.18 -4.32
CA LYS A 60 7.19 7.92 -5.17
C LYS A 60 8.36 7.34 -4.38
N LYS A 61 8.62 7.84 -3.17
CA LYS A 61 9.68 7.29 -2.29
C LYS A 61 9.38 5.84 -1.91
N ILE A 62 8.15 5.54 -1.47
CA ILE A 62 7.71 4.18 -1.15
C ILE A 62 7.79 3.27 -2.38
N SER A 63 7.29 3.71 -3.54
CA SER A 63 7.36 2.94 -4.79
C SER A 63 8.80 2.58 -5.20
N ARG A 64 9.75 3.51 -5.01
CA ARG A 64 11.18 3.25 -5.23
C ARG A 64 11.74 2.21 -4.26
N GLU A 65 11.42 2.30 -2.97
CA GLU A 65 11.90 1.33 -1.97
C GLU A 65 11.29 -0.06 -2.16
N ILE A 66 10.04 -0.14 -2.62
CA ILE A 66 9.37 -1.39 -3.03
C ILE A 66 10.09 -1.99 -4.24
N THR A 67 10.39 -1.18 -5.26
CA THR A 67 11.08 -1.64 -6.48
C THR A 67 12.49 -2.16 -6.16
N LYS A 68 13.24 -1.46 -5.30
CA LYS A 68 14.56 -1.90 -4.82
C LYS A 68 14.51 -3.27 -4.12
N ARG A 69 13.37 -3.64 -3.55
CA ARG A 69 13.14 -4.93 -2.87
C ARG A 69 12.55 -6.00 -3.79
N GLY A 70 12.55 -5.76 -5.10
CA GLY A 70 12.08 -6.73 -6.11
C GLY A 70 10.57 -6.69 -6.35
N GLY A 71 9.84 -5.72 -5.77
CA GLY A 71 8.43 -5.52 -6.06
C GLY A 71 8.21 -4.98 -7.47
N ASN A 72 7.35 -5.62 -8.25
CA ASN A 72 6.99 -5.13 -9.58
C ASN A 72 5.85 -4.11 -9.50
N VAL A 73 6.19 -2.82 -9.59
CA VAL A 73 5.24 -1.69 -9.56
C VAL A 73 4.82 -1.19 -10.94
N LEU A 74 5.40 -1.77 -12.00
CA LEU A 74 5.24 -1.29 -13.38
C LEU A 74 4.15 -2.06 -14.13
N SER A 75 4.06 -3.39 -13.94
CA SER A 75 3.05 -4.22 -14.63
C SER A 75 1.93 -4.72 -13.71
N ASP A 76 2.08 -4.59 -12.39
CA ASP A 76 1.07 -5.02 -11.41
C ASP A 76 0.52 -3.81 -10.64
N GLY A 77 -0.82 -3.70 -10.60
CA GLY A 77 -1.52 -2.71 -9.79
C GLY A 77 -1.46 -3.00 -8.28
N ARG A 78 -1.14 -4.25 -7.90
CA ARG A 78 -0.92 -4.70 -6.52
C ARG A 78 0.48 -5.34 -6.41
N PRO A 79 1.52 -4.56 -6.07
CA PRO A 79 2.86 -5.10 -5.91
C PRO A 79 2.89 -6.26 -4.89
N ILE A 80 3.57 -7.35 -5.26
CA ILE A 80 3.80 -8.51 -4.39
C ILE A 80 5.17 -8.37 -3.73
N LEU A 81 5.23 -8.53 -2.40
CA LEU A 81 6.46 -8.40 -1.61
C LEU A 81 6.66 -9.59 -0.68
N GLY A 82 7.93 -9.97 -0.50
CA GLY A 82 8.38 -10.96 0.47
C GLY A 82 8.50 -10.44 1.92
N LEU A 83 7.94 -9.28 2.22
CA LEU A 83 8.08 -8.62 3.52
C LEU A 83 7.02 -9.12 4.51
N THR A 84 7.41 -9.19 5.79
CA THR A 84 6.44 -9.30 6.89
C THR A 84 5.63 -8.01 7.04
N LEU A 85 4.49 -8.07 7.73
CA LEU A 85 3.67 -6.88 8.01
C LEU A 85 4.42 -5.83 8.84
N ILE A 86 5.30 -6.27 9.74
CA ILE A 86 6.15 -5.37 10.54
C ILE A 86 7.13 -4.64 9.62
N GLN A 87 7.86 -5.36 8.77
CA GLN A 87 8.82 -4.76 7.83
C GLN A 87 8.15 -3.83 6.82
N LEU A 88 6.95 -4.17 6.33
CA LEU A 88 6.19 -3.27 5.47
C LEU A 88 5.83 -1.98 6.24
N SER A 89 5.35 -2.12 7.48
CA SER A 89 4.98 -0.98 8.32
C SER A 89 6.18 -0.08 8.61
N GLU A 90 7.33 -0.66 8.98
CA GLU A 90 8.58 0.07 9.18
C GLU A 90 9.03 0.81 7.92
N LEU A 91 8.97 0.15 6.76
CA LEU A 91 9.33 0.78 5.47
C LEU A 91 8.44 1.97 5.16
N VAL A 92 7.12 1.81 5.29
CA VAL A 92 6.15 2.85 4.95
C VAL A 92 6.22 4.00 5.95
N LEU A 93 6.16 3.70 7.26
CA LEU A 93 6.10 4.71 8.32
C LEU A 93 7.43 5.44 8.52
N SER A 94 8.57 4.83 8.18
CA SER A 94 9.85 5.55 8.16
C SER A 94 9.94 6.59 7.05
N ILE A 95 9.20 6.42 5.96
CA ILE A 95 9.14 7.38 4.84
C ILE A 95 8.04 8.42 5.09
N GLU A 96 6.89 8.00 5.58
CA GLU A 96 5.71 8.82 5.80
C GLU A 96 5.01 8.42 7.11
N PRO A 97 5.28 9.14 8.22
CA PRO A 97 4.71 8.84 9.52
C PRO A 97 3.18 8.96 9.59
N ASN A 98 2.56 9.72 8.68
CA ASN A 98 1.11 9.88 8.62
C ASN A 98 0.43 8.89 7.65
N ALA A 99 1.17 7.92 7.10
CA ALA A 99 0.60 6.91 6.24
C ALA A 99 -0.33 5.98 7.04
N LEU A 100 -1.38 5.49 6.39
CA LEU A 100 -2.25 4.48 6.97
C LEU A 100 -1.98 3.12 6.33
N LEU A 101 -1.74 2.12 7.17
CA LEU A 101 -1.65 0.71 6.77
C LEU A 101 -2.88 -0.01 7.33
N ILE A 102 -3.73 -0.51 6.43
CA ILE A 102 -5.02 -1.11 6.78
C ILE A 102 -5.02 -2.55 6.29
N PRO A 103 -5.26 -3.56 7.14
CA PRO A 103 -5.44 -4.93 6.68
C PRO A 103 -6.61 -5.00 5.70
N ALA A 104 -6.33 -5.36 4.45
CA ALA A 104 -7.39 -5.50 3.47
C ALA A 104 -8.24 -6.72 3.82
N HIS A 105 -9.56 -6.57 3.68
CA HIS A 105 -10.55 -7.65 3.79
C HIS A 105 -10.25 -8.67 4.91
N ALA A 106 -10.00 -8.17 6.13
CA ALA A 106 -9.29 -8.88 7.20
C ALA A 106 -9.77 -10.30 7.57
N TRP A 107 -10.99 -10.69 7.21
CA TRP A 107 -11.60 -11.98 7.51
C TRP A 107 -11.91 -12.87 6.29
N THR A 108 -11.63 -12.43 5.06
CA THR A 108 -11.83 -13.35 3.92
C THR A 108 -10.90 -14.55 4.06
N PRO A 109 -11.29 -15.76 3.60
CA PRO A 109 -10.52 -16.97 3.90
C PRO A 109 -9.06 -16.88 3.46
N TRP A 110 -8.79 -16.20 2.34
CA TRP A 110 -7.48 -16.10 1.71
C TRP A 110 -6.97 -14.66 1.70
N PHE A 111 -5.65 -14.49 1.66
CA PHE A 111 -4.98 -13.18 1.54
C PHE A 111 -5.30 -12.18 2.67
N SER A 112 -5.69 -12.67 3.83
CA SER A 112 -6.21 -11.85 4.93
C SER A 112 -5.51 -12.13 6.23
N VAL A 113 -5.42 -11.09 7.06
CA VAL A 113 -4.67 -11.18 8.32
C VAL A 113 -5.31 -12.16 9.31
N MET A 114 -6.65 -12.28 9.35
CA MET A 114 -7.38 -13.26 10.19
C MET A 114 -8.11 -14.34 9.35
N GLY A 115 -7.68 -14.57 8.11
CA GLY A 115 -8.32 -15.54 7.21
C GLY A 115 -8.10 -17.00 7.64
N SER A 116 -9.09 -17.87 7.42
CA SER A 116 -9.01 -19.30 7.78
C SER A 116 -7.93 -20.07 7.00
N MET A 117 -7.52 -19.58 5.83
CA MET A 117 -6.53 -20.21 4.95
C MET A 117 -5.16 -19.51 5.03
N GLY A 118 -4.62 -19.38 6.24
CA GLY A 118 -3.26 -18.91 6.49
C GLY A 118 -3.12 -17.61 7.29
N GLY A 119 -4.21 -17.07 7.81
CA GLY A 119 -4.23 -15.92 8.73
C GLY A 119 -3.82 -16.25 10.16
N PHE A 120 -3.55 -15.21 10.94
CA PHE A 120 -3.23 -15.28 12.35
C PHE A 120 -4.46 -15.60 13.19
N THR A 121 -4.25 -16.28 14.32
CA THR A 121 -5.29 -16.58 15.32
C THR A 121 -5.43 -15.48 16.38
N SER A 122 -4.38 -14.67 16.56
CA SER A 122 -4.32 -13.49 17.42
C SER A 122 -3.33 -12.47 16.82
N LEU A 123 -3.56 -11.18 17.07
CA LEU A 123 -2.70 -10.07 16.63
C LEU A 123 -1.81 -9.57 17.77
#